data_AF-A0A8S0W6L6-F1
#
_entry.id   AF-A0A8S0W6L6-F1
#
_cell.length_a   1.000
_cell.length_b   1.000
_cell.length_c   1.000
_cell.angle_alpha   90.00
_cell.angle_beta   90.00
_cell.angle_gamma   90.00
#
_symmetry.space_group_name_H-M   'P 1'
#
loop_
_entity.id
_entity.type
_entity.pdbx_description
1 polymer ?
#
loop_
_entity_poly.entity_id
_entity_poly.type
_entity_poly.pdbx_seq_one_letter_code
_entity_poly.pdbx_strand_id
1 'polypeptide(L)'
;MSLAARRIVLITSRSRPAISAQRRAASSASHGHHEHDHHHEQDSTVYPAESFGGRFWRNVVLVSIAGALGLKYAPEPSENVYLTRWIAMYTAPRDYWLSLNAKHTAQQEEYARVGLLVNDAQRPPVHRFRYPQMLDQASAFLVPVGSDVDVSSVVPKV
;
A
#
# COMPACT_ATOMS: atom_id res chain seq x y z
N MET A 1 16.93 -39.37 21.28
CA MET A 1 15.54 -38.94 21.02
C MET A 1 15.54 -38.07 19.77
N SER A 2 14.64 -38.38 18.84
CA SER A 2 14.70 -38.04 17.41
C SER A 2 14.36 -36.57 17.10
N LEU A 3 15.09 -35.98 16.15
CA LEU A 3 14.92 -34.62 15.64
C LEU A 3 13.70 -34.56 14.71
N ALA A 4 12.66 -33.83 15.11
CA ALA A 4 11.48 -33.60 14.28
C ALA A 4 11.77 -32.53 13.22
N ALA A 5 11.95 -32.97 11.97
CA ALA A 5 12.01 -32.10 10.80
C ALA A 5 10.62 -31.47 10.55
N ARG A 6 10.48 -30.18 10.87
CA ARG A 6 9.29 -29.39 10.51
C ARG A 6 9.34 -29.00 9.03
N ARG A 7 8.46 -29.59 8.26
CA ARG A 7 8.24 -29.32 6.83
C ARG A 7 7.37 -28.07 6.69
N ILE A 8 7.94 -26.95 6.24
CA ILE A 8 7.19 -25.72 5.93
C ILE A 8 6.65 -25.89 4.51
N VAL A 9 5.32 -25.94 4.36
CA VAL A 9 4.63 -25.91 3.07
C VAL A 9 4.32 -24.46 2.73
N LEU A 10 5.06 -23.89 1.78
CA LEU A 10 4.76 -22.58 1.20
C LEU A 10 3.59 -22.74 0.21
N ILE A 11 2.40 -22.30 0.62
CA ILE A 11 1.25 -22.16 -0.28
C ILE A 11 1.44 -20.85 -1.03
N THR A 12 1.87 -20.92 -2.29
CA THR A 12 1.89 -19.75 -3.18
C THR A 12 0.50 -19.61 -3.80
N SER A 13 -0.28 -18.61 -3.37
CA SER A 13 -1.56 -18.30 -4.00
C SER A 13 -1.29 -17.51 -5.29
N ARG A 14 -1.13 -18.23 -6.40
CA ARG A 14 -1.01 -17.62 -7.73
C ARG A 14 -2.39 -17.09 -8.15
N SER A 15 -2.61 -15.78 -8.03
CA SER A 15 -3.80 -15.11 -8.55
C SER A 15 -3.88 -15.34 -10.06
N ARG A 16 -4.87 -16.10 -10.53
CA ARG A 16 -5.17 -16.22 -11.96
C ARG A 16 -5.74 -14.88 -12.45
N PRO A 17 -5.21 -14.28 -13.53
CA PRO A 17 -5.89 -13.15 -14.16
C PRO A 17 -7.21 -13.66 -14.74
N ALA A 18 -8.34 -13.12 -14.26
CA ALA A 18 -9.63 -13.33 -14.88
C ALA A 18 -9.62 -12.61 -16.23
N ILE A 19 -9.43 -13.36 -17.31
CA ILE A 19 -9.62 -12.84 -18.67
C ILE A 19 -11.12 -12.60 -18.82
N SER A 20 -11.54 -11.35 -18.73
CA SER A 20 -12.88 -10.93 -19.12
C SER A 20 -13.04 -11.23 -20.62
N ALA A 21 -13.79 -12.28 -20.93
CA ALA A 21 -14.16 -12.62 -22.30
C ALA A 21 -15.00 -11.48 -22.89
N GLN A 22 -14.36 -10.59 -23.63
CA GLN A 22 -15.02 -9.55 -24.39
C GLN A 22 -15.82 -10.23 -25.52
N ARG A 23 -17.14 -10.38 -25.31
CA ARG A 23 -18.05 -10.85 -26.35
C ARG A 23 -18.11 -9.77 -27.44
N ARG A 24 -17.52 -10.05 -28.60
CA ARG A 24 -17.84 -9.33 -29.83
C ARG A 24 -19.27 -9.71 -30.20
N ALA A 25 -20.20 -8.77 -30.10
CA ALA A 25 -21.48 -8.87 -30.76
C ALA A 25 -21.25 -8.68 -32.27
N ALA A 26 -20.91 -9.76 -32.96
CA ALA A 26 -21.01 -9.81 -34.40
C ALA A 26 -22.49 -10.01 -34.73
N SER A 27 -23.16 -8.96 -35.18
CA SER A 27 -24.50 -9.03 -35.74
C SER A 27 -24.46 -9.82 -37.04
N SER A 28 -24.98 -11.03 -37.02
CA SER A 28 -25.38 -11.76 -38.23
C SER A 28 -26.63 -11.10 -38.79
N ALA A 29 -26.50 -10.29 -39.84
CA ALA A 29 -27.64 -9.81 -40.61
C ALA A 29 -27.41 -10.16 -42.08
N SER A 30 -27.91 -11.34 -42.45
CA SER A 30 -28.15 -11.73 -43.84
C SER A 30 -29.17 -10.77 -44.45
N HIS A 31 -28.77 -9.99 -45.46
CA HIS A 31 -29.73 -9.28 -46.32
C HIS A 31 -29.83 -9.99 -47.66
N GLY A 32 -30.99 -10.63 -47.85
CA GLY A 32 -31.45 -11.08 -49.15
C GLY A 32 -31.78 -9.88 -50.05
N HIS A 33 -31.62 -10.11 -51.34
CA HIS A 33 -31.93 -9.17 -52.41
C HIS A 33 -33.39 -8.72 -52.35
N HIS A 34 -33.62 -7.41 -52.20
CA HIS A 34 -34.90 -6.78 -52.53
C HIS A 34 -34.67 -5.46 -53.27
N GLU A 35 -35.56 -5.25 -54.22
CA GLU A 35 -35.50 -4.30 -55.33
C GLU A 35 -35.80 -2.86 -54.89
N HIS A 36 -35.39 -1.96 -55.78
CA HIS A 36 -35.55 -0.51 -55.77
C HIS A 36 -36.88 0.02 -55.21
N ASP A 37 -36.81 0.86 -54.18
CA ASP A 37 -37.79 1.95 -54.02
C ASP A 37 -37.14 3.18 -53.38
N HIS A 38 -37.42 4.35 -53.96
CA HIS A 38 -36.78 5.62 -53.66
C HIS A 38 -37.34 6.25 -52.38
N HIS A 39 -36.59 6.20 -51.28
CA HIS A 39 -36.85 7.03 -50.11
C HIS A 39 -35.70 8.03 -49.89
N HIS A 40 -36.04 9.31 -49.96
CA HIS A 40 -35.17 10.43 -49.64
C HIS A 40 -34.58 10.27 -48.23
N GLU A 41 -33.26 10.14 -48.14
CA GLU A 41 -32.53 10.42 -46.91
C GLU A 41 -32.77 11.88 -46.53
N GLN A 42 -33.61 12.09 -45.52
CA GLN A 42 -33.56 13.33 -44.74
C GLN A 42 -32.34 13.20 -43.82
N ASP A 43 -31.27 13.91 -44.16
CA ASP A 43 -30.13 14.11 -43.28
C ASP A 43 -30.61 14.73 -41.95
N SER A 44 -30.76 13.88 -40.94
CA SER A 44 -31.31 14.22 -39.62
C SER A 44 -30.22 14.62 -38.62
N THR A 45 -29.01 14.93 -39.10
CA THR A 45 -27.87 15.35 -38.27
C THR A 45 -27.81 16.86 -38.00
N VAL A 46 -28.96 17.55 -38.03
CA VAL A 46 -29.05 18.96 -37.65
C VAL A 46 -29.11 19.08 -36.13
N TYR A 47 -27.95 19.25 -35.50
CA TYR A 47 -27.87 19.59 -34.09
C TYR A 47 -28.40 21.02 -33.87
N PRO A 48 -29.42 21.22 -33.02
CA PRO A 48 -29.89 22.57 -32.71
C PRO A 48 -28.76 23.33 -32.03
N ALA A 49 -28.56 24.60 -32.41
CA ALA A 49 -27.53 25.43 -31.82
C ALA A 49 -27.72 25.52 -30.29
N GLU A 50 -26.81 24.91 -29.54
CA GLU A 50 -26.88 24.87 -28.08
C GLU A 50 -26.54 26.25 -27.53
N SER A 51 -27.55 26.94 -27.00
CA SER A 51 -27.40 28.23 -26.32
C SER A 51 -27.27 28.01 -24.80
N PHE A 52 -26.44 28.84 -24.15
CA PHE A 52 -26.31 28.89 -22.69
C PHE A 52 -27.62 29.23 -21.95
N GLY A 53 -28.66 29.68 -22.67
CA GLY A 53 -30.01 29.89 -22.12
C GLY A 53 -30.94 28.67 -22.22
N GLY A 54 -30.47 27.54 -22.75
CA GLY A 54 -31.27 26.34 -22.93
C GLY A 54 -31.72 25.69 -21.62
N ARG A 55 -32.71 24.79 -21.71
CA ARG A 55 -33.25 24.05 -20.55
C ARG A 55 -32.16 23.30 -19.78
N PHE A 56 -31.14 22.80 -20.49
CA PHE A 56 -29.99 22.13 -19.90
C PHE A 56 -29.19 23.05 -18.96
N TRP A 57 -28.70 24.19 -19.46
CA TRP A 57 -27.90 25.13 -18.68
C TRP A 57 -28.66 25.78 -17.53
N ARG A 58 -29.95 26.05 -17.71
CA ARG A 58 -30.81 26.50 -16.62
C ARG A 58 -30.88 25.48 -15.50
N ASN A 59 -31.05 24.19 -15.83
CA ASN A 59 -31.08 23.14 -14.82
C ASN A 59 -29.73 22.99 -14.13
N VAL A 60 -28.61 23.12 -14.84
CA VAL A 60 -27.26 23.11 -14.25
C VAL A 60 -27.07 24.25 -13.24
N VAL A 61 -27.48 25.47 -13.59
CA VAL A 61 -27.42 26.63 -12.68
C VAL A 61 -28.33 26.43 -11.46
N LEU A 62 -29.54 25.93 -11.66
CA LEU A 62 -30.45 25.65 -10.54
C LEU A 62 -29.90 24.58 -9.61
N VAL A 63 -29.30 23.50 -10.15
CA VAL A 63 -28.66 22.46 -9.35
C VAL A 63 -27.44 23.02 -8.61
N SER A 64 -26.63 23.89 -9.23
CA SER A 64 -25.48 24.49 -8.56
C SER A 64 -25.89 25.42 -7.42
N ILE A 65 -26.92 26.25 -7.62
CA ILE A 65 -27.48 27.12 -6.59
C ILE A 65 -28.09 26.29 -5.47
N ALA A 66 -28.88 25.26 -5.79
CA ALA A 66 -29.45 24.35 -4.81
C ALA A 66 -28.37 23.62 -4.01
N GLY A 67 -27.28 23.20 -4.65
CA GLY A 67 -26.11 22.61 -3.98
C GLY A 67 -25.41 23.58 -3.05
N ALA A 68 -25.18 24.83 -3.48
CA ALA A 68 -24.55 25.86 -2.66
C ALA A 68 -25.41 26.23 -1.44
N LEU A 69 -26.72 26.36 -1.63
CA LEU A 69 -27.67 26.58 -0.53
C LEU A 69 -27.73 25.35 0.38
N GLY A 70 -27.71 24.14 -0.18
CA GLY A 70 -27.65 22.89 0.56
C GLY A 70 -26.41 22.79 1.45
N LEU A 71 -25.25 23.28 1.01
CA LEU A 71 -24.04 23.33 1.82
C LEU A 71 -24.10 24.42 2.91
N LYS A 72 -24.66 25.60 2.59
CA LYS A 72 -24.77 26.71 3.54
C LYS A 72 -25.79 26.46 4.65
N TYR A 73 -26.90 25.80 4.31
CA TYR A 73 -27.98 25.46 5.24
C TYR A 73 -27.98 23.98 5.62
N ALA A 74 -26.87 23.27 5.35
CA ALA A 74 -26.71 21.92 5.82
C ALA A 74 -26.88 21.94 7.36
N PRO A 75 -27.76 21.11 7.93
CA PRO A 75 -27.85 20.99 9.38
C PRO A 75 -26.48 20.64 9.93
N GLU A 76 -26.15 21.18 11.11
CA GLU A 76 -24.91 20.84 11.79
C GLU A 76 -24.76 19.32 11.81
N PRO A 77 -23.54 18.76 11.58
CA PRO A 77 -23.28 17.33 11.61
C PRO A 77 -23.47 16.77 13.02
N SER A 78 -24.71 16.76 13.48
CA SER A 78 -25.14 16.14 14.71
C SER A 78 -25.35 14.66 14.40
N GLU A 79 -24.96 13.81 15.33
CA GLU A 79 -25.12 12.35 15.23
C GLU A 79 -26.60 11.92 15.10
N ASN A 80 -27.54 12.86 15.25
CA ASN A 80 -28.99 12.65 15.20
C ASN A 80 -29.62 12.82 13.81
N VAL A 81 -28.86 13.11 12.75
CA VAL A 81 -29.41 13.09 11.39
C VAL A 81 -29.70 11.64 10.97
N TYR A 82 -30.91 11.35 10.47
CA TYR A 82 -31.36 10.01 10.12
C TYR A 82 -30.39 9.26 9.21
N LEU A 83 -29.87 9.92 8.18
CA LEU A 83 -28.91 9.33 7.23
C LEU A 83 -27.59 8.97 7.92
N THR A 84 -27.02 9.87 8.73
CA THR A 84 -25.79 9.62 9.50
C THR A 84 -25.98 8.45 10.45
N ARG A 85 -27.12 8.37 11.16
CA ARG A 85 -27.46 7.26 12.05
C ARG A 85 -27.59 5.93 11.30
N TRP A 86 -28.22 5.95 10.11
CA TRP A 86 -28.34 4.76 9.27
C TRP A 86 -26.97 4.27 8.79
N ILE A 87 -26.09 5.19 8.33
CA ILE A 87 -24.71 4.85 7.97
C ILE A 87 -23.96 4.29 9.19
N ALA A 88 -24.08 4.94 10.35
CA ALA A 88 -23.42 4.52 11.59
C ALA A 88 -23.85 3.12 12.07
N MET A 89 -25.06 2.66 11.73
CA MET A 89 -25.53 1.31 12.07
C MET A 89 -24.76 0.20 11.34
N TYR A 90 -24.24 0.49 10.14
CA TYR A 90 -23.52 -0.49 9.31
C TYR A 90 -22.01 -0.28 9.28
N THR A 91 -21.50 0.79 9.89
CA THR A 91 -20.07 1.05 9.98
C THR A 91 -19.53 0.66 11.35
N ALA A 92 -18.26 0.23 11.41
CA ALA A 92 -17.62 -0.06 12.68
C ALA A 92 -17.45 1.22 13.51
N PRO A 93 -17.65 1.16 14.84
CA PRO A 93 -17.54 2.32 15.70
C PRO A 93 -16.11 2.88 15.69
N ARG A 94 -15.97 4.19 15.94
CA ARG A 94 -14.67 4.88 15.97
C ARG A 94 -13.66 4.20 16.91
N ASP A 95 -14.11 3.75 18.08
CA ASP A 95 -13.25 3.15 19.09
C ASP A 95 -12.61 1.83 18.63
N TYR A 96 -13.30 1.08 17.77
CA TYR A 96 -12.74 -0.12 17.16
C TYR A 96 -11.50 0.23 16.33
N TRP A 97 -11.61 1.22 15.44
CA TRP A 97 -10.49 1.66 14.60
C TRP A 97 -9.36 2.27 15.42
N LEU A 98 -9.68 3.05 16.46
CA LEU A 98 -8.66 3.59 17.37
C LEU A 98 -7.87 2.47 18.04
N SER A 99 -8.55 1.45 18.56
CA SER A 99 -7.90 0.30 19.20
C SER A 99 -7.04 -0.51 18.23
N LEU A 100 -7.50 -0.65 16.98
CA LEU A 100 -6.78 -1.38 15.94
C LEU A 100 -5.52 -0.63 15.50
N ASN A 101 -5.64 0.68 15.28
CA ASN A 101 -4.52 1.54 14.93
C ASN A 101 -3.49 1.57 16.05
N ALA A 102 -3.92 1.68 17.32
CA ALA A 102 -3.01 1.64 18.46
C ALA A 102 -2.22 0.31 18.53
N LYS A 103 -2.88 -0.83 18.31
CA LYS A 103 -2.21 -2.13 18.24
C LYS A 103 -1.20 -2.20 17.10
N HIS A 104 -1.56 -1.70 15.92
CA HIS A 104 -0.69 -1.71 14.76
C HIS A 104 0.53 -0.79 14.96
N THR A 105 0.35 0.39 15.54
CA THR A 105 1.44 1.30 15.89
C THR A 105 2.41 0.65 16.87
N ALA A 106 1.91 -0.03 17.91
CA ALA A 106 2.75 -0.75 18.86
C ALA A 106 3.54 -1.89 18.18
N GLN A 107 2.91 -2.64 17.28
CA GLN A 107 3.61 -3.68 16.51
C GLN A 107 4.70 -3.09 15.61
N GLN A 108 4.41 -1.98 14.92
CA GLN A 108 5.39 -1.30 14.08
C GLN A 108 6.57 -0.76 14.88
N GLU A 109 6.34 -0.26 16.09
CA GLU A 109 7.40 0.17 17.00
C GLU A 109 8.36 -1.00 17.33
N GLU A 110 7.82 -2.17 17.67
CA GLU A 110 8.64 -3.34 17.96
C GLU A 110 9.45 -3.80 16.73
N TYR A 111 8.84 -3.80 15.54
CA TYR A 111 9.56 -4.11 14.30
C TYR A 111 10.68 -3.10 14.01
N ALA A 112 10.42 -1.81 14.20
CA ALA A 112 11.41 -0.76 14.02
C ALA A 112 12.57 -0.93 15.02
N ARG A 113 12.27 -1.22 16.29
CA ARG A 113 13.27 -1.45 17.35
C ARG A 113 14.17 -2.63 17.01
N VAL A 114 13.61 -3.76 16.58
CA VAL A 114 14.38 -4.93 16.15
C VAL A 114 15.22 -4.61 14.92
N GLY A 115 14.67 -3.86 13.97
CA GLY A 115 15.38 -3.41 12.78
C GLY A 115 16.62 -2.57 13.12
N LEU A 116 16.49 -1.62 14.06
CA LEU A 116 17.60 -0.82 14.56
C LEU A 116 18.65 -1.69 15.26
N LEU A 117 18.25 -2.61 16.13
CA LEU A 117 19.17 -3.50 16.83
C LEU A 117 20.03 -4.32 15.87
N VAL A 118 19.43 -4.84 14.79
CA VAL A 118 20.14 -5.63 13.78
C VAL A 118 21.04 -4.76 12.91
N ASN A 119 20.63 -3.54 12.60
CA ASN A 119 21.42 -2.61 11.79
C ASN A 119 22.62 -2.06 12.56
N ASP A 120 22.43 -1.70 13.83
CA ASP A 120 23.48 -1.19 14.71
C ASP A 120 24.47 -2.27 15.15
N ALA A 121 24.13 -3.55 15.00
CA ALA A 121 24.98 -4.66 15.38
C ALA A 121 26.26 -4.71 14.52
N GLN A 122 27.34 -4.12 15.04
CA GLN A 122 28.67 -4.25 14.47
C GLN A 122 29.35 -5.52 15.00
N ARG A 123 30.07 -6.22 14.11
CA ARG A 123 30.98 -7.27 14.57
C ARG A 123 32.09 -6.61 15.38
N PRO A 124 32.49 -7.18 16.53
CA PRO A 124 33.64 -6.65 17.24
C PRO A 124 34.84 -6.63 16.30
N PRO A 125 35.66 -5.56 16.32
CA PRO A 125 36.84 -5.48 15.47
C PRO A 125 37.86 -6.53 15.92
N VAL A 126 37.89 -7.68 15.24
CA VAL A 126 38.86 -8.75 15.52
C VAL A 126 40.07 -8.57 14.61
N HIS A 127 41.23 -8.31 15.19
CA HIS A 127 42.49 -8.39 14.46
C HIS A 127 43.00 -9.84 14.47
N ARG A 128 43.25 -10.40 13.28
CA ARG A 128 43.77 -11.77 13.13
C ARG A 128 45.29 -11.72 12.95
N PHE A 129 46.03 -12.06 13.99
CA PHE A 129 47.47 -12.20 13.88
C PHE A 129 47.83 -13.51 13.18
N ARG A 130 48.65 -13.44 12.12
CA ARG A 130 49.23 -14.61 11.45
C ARG A 130 50.33 -15.25 12.29
N TYR A 131 51.02 -14.45 13.10
CA TYR A 131 52.15 -14.87 13.92
C TYR A 131 51.91 -14.46 15.38
N PRO A 132 51.17 -15.28 16.16
CA PRO A 132 50.84 -14.96 17.55
C PRO A 132 52.08 -14.94 18.46
N GLN A 133 53.15 -15.62 18.07
CA GLN A 133 54.42 -15.68 18.82
C GLN A 133 55.11 -14.32 18.95
N MET A 134 54.77 -13.32 18.12
CA MET A 134 55.28 -11.95 18.27
C MET A 134 54.88 -11.31 19.59
N LEU A 135 53.74 -11.71 20.16
CA LEU A 135 53.23 -11.17 21.42
C LEU A 135 54.16 -11.51 22.60
N ASP A 136 54.85 -12.66 22.53
CA ASP A 136 55.81 -13.12 23.54
C ASP A 136 57.26 -12.69 23.26
N GLN A 137 57.56 -12.11 22.07
CA GLN A 137 58.93 -11.77 21.68
C GLN A 137 59.45 -10.44 22.26
N ALA A 138 58.65 -9.75 23.08
CA ALA A 138 59.07 -8.50 23.69
C ALA A 138 60.12 -8.73 24.81
N SER A 139 61.16 -7.89 24.82
CA SER A 139 62.15 -7.88 25.91
C SER A 139 61.56 -7.20 27.13
N ALA A 140 61.61 -7.87 28.29
CA ALA A 140 61.10 -7.34 29.56
C ALA A 140 61.78 -6.02 29.99
N PHE A 141 62.96 -5.70 29.46
CA PHE A 141 63.76 -4.55 29.87
C PHE A 141 63.80 -3.41 28.83
N LEU A 142 63.15 -3.58 27.68
CA LEU A 142 63.22 -2.62 26.56
C LEU A 142 61.82 -2.26 26.05
N VAL A 143 60.88 -2.08 26.98
CA VAL A 143 59.50 -1.67 26.68
C VAL A 143 59.40 -0.15 26.89
N PRO A 144 59.12 0.64 25.83
CA PRO A 144 58.88 2.06 26.00
C PRO A 144 57.60 2.31 26.83
N VAL A 145 57.58 3.40 27.59
CA VAL A 145 56.44 3.73 28.44
C VAL A 145 55.20 3.95 27.58
N GLY A 146 54.12 3.23 27.88
CA GLY A 146 52.85 3.32 27.16
C GLY A 146 52.73 2.45 25.90
N SER A 147 53.70 1.59 25.60
CA SER A 147 53.58 0.61 24.49
C SER A 147 52.96 -0.72 24.91
N ASP A 148 52.65 -0.89 26.19
CA ASP A 148 52.04 -2.11 26.70
C ASP A 148 50.54 -2.12 26.37
N VAL A 149 50.06 -3.23 25.81
CA VAL A 149 48.67 -3.40 25.39
C VAL A 149 48.10 -4.56 26.18
N ASP A 150 46.92 -4.39 26.77
CA ASP A 150 46.24 -5.48 27.48
C ASP A 150 45.91 -6.63 26.51
N VAL A 151 46.57 -7.77 26.70
CA VAL A 151 46.42 -9.00 25.91
C VAL A 151 45.60 -10.07 26.63
N SER A 152 44.93 -9.73 27.74
CA SER A 152 44.14 -10.69 28.54
C SER A 152 43.00 -11.37 27.77
N SER A 153 42.49 -10.76 26.71
CA SER A 153 41.39 -11.29 25.89
C SER A 153 41.81 -12.07 24.65
N VAL A 154 43.09 -12.44 24.50
CA VAL A 154 43.57 -13.21 23.34
C VAL A 154 43.16 -14.67 23.47
N VAL A 155 42.41 -15.19 22.49
CA VAL A 155 41.98 -16.60 22.45
C VAL A 155 42.73 -17.34 21.34
N PRO A 156 43.49 -18.42 21.65
CA PRO A 156 44.12 -19.25 20.64
C PRO A 156 43.05 -19.99 19.83
N LYS A 157 43.15 -19.91 18.51
CA LYS A 157 42.27 -20.67 17.62
C LYS A 157 42.90 -22.04 17.36
N VAL A 158 42.41 -23.05 18.09
CA VAL A 158 42.67 -24.49 17.85
C VAL A 158 41.96 -24.99 16.60
#